data_AF-A0A7S1R9H0-F1
#
_entry.id   AF-A0A7S1R9H0-F1
#
_cell.length_a   1.000
_cell.length_b   1.000
_cell.length_c   1.000
_cell.angle_alpha   90.00
_cell.angle_beta   90.00
_cell.angle_gamma   90.00
#
_symmetry.space_group_name_H-M   'P 1'
#
loop_
_entity.id
_entity.type
_entity.pdbx_description
1 polymer ?
#
loop_
_entity_poly.entity_id
_entity_poly.type
_entity_poly.pdbx_seq_one_letter_code
_entity_poly.pdbx_strand_id
1 'polypeptide(L)'
;YGLADAPSFFRGTLRYQGFCQRMLALARLGLLETSPRPELKDASSKRVPLRKWLAQLLGASQSDGAPALREAVRSRLGDDSAQLGLEFITWLGLLGDELVPQNVAADVPVDVVAQLLQRQEMAYQPGERDMVVMRHELTVECASGALEKRTATLVEYAEPKGHTAMARTVGLTAAICAQLVLDSPQRFGAGVQRPLRAEWYEPVLQKLEAEGIAMEERTEIIREASSTGGRPPP
;
A
#
# COMPACT_ATOMS: atom_id res chain seq x y z
N TYR A 1 -8.76 18.59 -9.05
CA TYR A 1 -7.65 19.52 -8.88
C TYR A 1 -7.58 20.61 -9.95
N GLY A 2 -8.43 20.61 -10.99
CA GLY A 2 -8.39 21.68 -12.00
C GLY A 2 -7.12 21.67 -12.87
N LEU A 3 -6.44 20.52 -12.96
CA LEU A 3 -5.16 20.36 -13.66
C LEU A 3 -5.39 19.76 -15.06
N ALA A 4 -6.26 20.36 -15.86
CA ALA A 4 -6.57 19.85 -17.20
C ALA A 4 -5.38 19.93 -18.16
N ASP A 5 -4.50 20.92 -17.97
CA ASP A 5 -3.32 21.15 -18.80
C ASP A 5 -2.09 20.35 -18.34
N ALA A 6 -2.23 19.52 -17.29
CA ALA A 6 -1.12 18.71 -16.79
C ALA A 6 -0.85 17.53 -17.75
N PRO A 7 0.36 17.41 -18.33
CA PRO A 7 0.68 16.33 -19.27
C PRO A 7 0.80 14.97 -18.57
N SER A 8 1.04 14.97 -17.26
CA SER A 8 1.15 13.76 -16.45
C SER A 8 0.49 13.96 -15.09
N PHE A 9 -0.21 12.91 -14.65
CA PHE A 9 -0.84 12.87 -13.34
C PHE A 9 -0.80 11.43 -12.83
N PHE A 10 -0.01 11.19 -11.79
CA PHE A 10 0.14 9.86 -11.20
C PHE A 10 -0.25 9.88 -9.73
N ARG A 11 -0.95 8.84 -9.30
CA ARG A 11 -1.18 8.55 -7.89
C ARG A 11 -0.79 7.10 -7.63
N GLY A 12 0.21 6.92 -6.79
CA GLY A 12 0.76 5.61 -6.43
C GLY A 12 0.66 5.33 -4.95
N THR A 13 1.08 4.12 -4.57
CA THR A 13 1.24 3.71 -3.17
C THR A 13 2.69 3.31 -2.94
N LEU A 14 3.25 3.69 -1.79
CA LEU A 14 4.62 3.32 -1.41
C LEU A 14 4.67 1.97 -0.69
N ARG A 15 5.71 1.21 -0.96
CA ARG A 15 6.01 -0.08 -0.31
C ARG A 15 7.52 -0.20 -0.15
N TYR A 16 7.95 -0.95 0.86
CA TYR A 16 9.36 -1.31 0.99
C TYR A 16 9.82 -2.21 -0.15
N GLN A 17 11.11 -2.15 -0.44
CA GLN A 17 11.75 -2.94 -1.49
C GLN A 17 11.47 -4.43 -1.29
N GLY A 18 11.22 -5.14 -2.39
CA GLY A 18 10.91 -6.57 -2.39
C GLY A 18 9.43 -6.89 -2.14
N PHE A 19 8.58 -5.93 -1.75
CA PHE A 19 7.15 -6.19 -1.59
C PHE A 19 6.50 -6.65 -2.90
N CYS A 20 6.70 -5.90 -3.99
CA CYS A 20 6.07 -6.21 -5.28
C CYS A 20 6.52 -7.56 -5.83
N GLN A 21 7.80 -7.91 -5.68
CA GLN A 21 8.34 -9.20 -6.10
C GLN A 21 7.73 -10.37 -5.31
N ARG A 22 7.53 -10.21 -3.99
CA ARG A 22 6.85 -11.21 -3.15
C ARG A 22 5.38 -11.37 -3.54
N MET A 23 4.67 -10.27 -3.79
CA MET A 23 3.28 -10.34 -4.27
C MET A 23 3.17 -10.96 -5.66
N LEU A 24 4.10 -10.66 -6.55
CA LEU A 24 4.19 -11.30 -7.87
C LEU A 24 4.45 -12.80 -7.75
N ALA A 25 5.28 -13.23 -6.80
CA ALA A 25 5.52 -14.64 -6.53
C ALA A 25 4.23 -15.36 -6.08
N LEU A 26 3.45 -14.76 -5.17
CA LEU A 26 2.14 -15.29 -4.80
C LEU A 26 1.20 -15.37 -6.01
N ALA A 27 1.14 -14.32 -6.83
CA ALA A 27 0.32 -14.31 -8.03
C ALA A 27 0.71 -15.42 -9.02
N ARG A 28 2.00 -15.60 -9.30
CA ARG A 28 2.52 -16.65 -10.21
C ARG A 28 2.22 -18.08 -9.73
N LEU A 29 2.11 -18.26 -8.41
CA LEU A 29 1.75 -19.54 -7.80
C LEU A 29 0.22 -19.77 -7.71
N GLY A 30 -0.60 -18.82 -8.17
CA GLY A 30 -2.06 -18.88 -8.04
C GLY A 30 -2.55 -18.71 -6.60
N LEU A 31 -1.70 -18.18 -5.72
CA LEU A 31 -1.99 -18.01 -4.29
C LEU A 31 -2.87 -16.79 -3.99
N LEU A 32 -3.11 -15.93 -4.99
CA LEU A 32 -4.01 -14.77 -4.89
C LEU A 32 -5.35 -14.99 -5.63
N GLU A 33 -5.60 -16.20 -6.10
CA GLU A 33 -6.84 -16.53 -6.79
C GLU A 33 -8.03 -16.49 -5.83
N THR A 34 -9.11 -15.87 -6.28
CA THR A 34 -10.39 -15.77 -5.55
C THR A 34 -11.40 -16.83 -5.97
N SER A 35 -11.13 -17.55 -7.07
CA SER A 35 -12.02 -18.57 -7.60
C SER A 35 -11.86 -19.88 -6.83
N PRO A 36 -12.95 -20.53 -6.38
CA PRO A 36 -12.88 -21.81 -5.70
C PRO A 36 -12.22 -22.90 -6.54
N ARG A 37 -11.43 -23.75 -5.88
CA ARG A 37 -10.73 -24.95 -6.37
C ARG A 37 -11.36 -26.18 -5.70
N PRO A 38 -12.37 -26.82 -6.30
CA PRO A 38 -13.15 -27.89 -5.67
C PRO A 38 -12.30 -29.01 -5.06
N GLU A 39 -11.15 -29.31 -5.67
CA GLU A 39 -10.20 -30.31 -5.21
C GLU A 39 -9.56 -29.99 -3.83
N LEU A 40 -9.54 -28.72 -3.42
CA LEU A 40 -8.99 -28.24 -2.15
C LEU A 40 -10.05 -28.03 -1.04
N LYS A 41 -11.34 -28.22 -1.36
CA LYS A 41 -12.48 -27.86 -0.49
C LYS A 41 -12.40 -28.45 0.91
N ASP A 42 -12.00 -29.72 1.01
CA ASP A 42 -11.93 -30.42 2.30
C ASP A 42 -10.57 -30.27 2.99
N ALA A 43 -9.62 -29.50 2.45
CA ALA A 43 -8.25 -29.49 2.95
C ALA A 43 -8.14 -28.98 4.40
N SER A 44 -8.96 -27.98 4.76
CA SER A 44 -9.04 -27.49 6.14
C SER A 44 -9.63 -28.55 7.07
N SER A 45 -10.81 -29.10 6.76
CA SER A 45 -11.51 -30.08 7.62
C SER A 45 -10.74 -31.39 7.77
N LYS A 46 -10.03 -31.83 6.73
CA LYS A 46 -9.16 -33.01 6.74
C LYS A 46 -7.78 -32.76 7.37
N ARG A 47 -7.51 -31.55 7.86
CA ARG A 47 -6.21 -31.17 8.44
C ARG A 47 -5.05 -31.51 7.51
N VAL A 48 -5.16 -31.08 6.25
CA VAL A 48 -4.13 -31.29 5.25
C VAL A 48 -2.91 -30.40 5.57
N PRO A 49 -1.68 -30.93 5.53
CA PRO A 49 -0.47 -30.11 5.61
C PRO A 49 -0.35 -29.12 4.45
N LEU A 50 0.14 -27.91 4.70
CA LEU A 50 0.26 -26.82 3.72
C LEU A 50 1.09 -27.23 2.50
N ARG A 51 2.17 -28.01 2.67
CA ARG A 51 2.93 -28.53 1.53
C ARG A 51 2.10 -29.42 0.60
N LYS A 52 1.17 -30.20 1.16
CA LYS A 52 0.28 -31.08 0.37
C LYS A 52 -0.80 -30.26 -0.33
N TRP A 53 -1.34 -29.26 0.36
CA TRP A 53 -2.27 -28.28 -0.20
C TRP A 53 -1.64 -27.50 -1.37
N LEU A 54 -0.41 -27.00 -1.19
CA LEU A 54 0.33 -26.30 -2.25
C LEU A 54 0.67 -27.24 -3.42
N ALA A 55 1.11 -28.47 -3.14
CA ALA A 55 1.38 -29.44 -4.21
C ALA A 55 0.13 -29.69 -5.06
N GLN A 56 -1.02 -29.87 -4.42
CA GLN A 56 -2.29 -30.06 -5.11
C GLN A 56 -2.73 -28.81 -5.89
N LEU A 57 -2.55 -27.62 -5.34
CA LEU A 57 -2.81 -26.35 -6.04
C LEU A 57 -1.97 -26.22 -7.32
N LEU A 58 -0.69 -26.60 -7.26
CA LEU A 58 0.24 -26.50 -8.39
C LEU A 58 0.14 -27.66 -9.38
N GLY A 59 -0.63 -28.70 -9.05
CA GLY A 59 -0.69 -29.95 -9.82
C GLY A 59 0.58 -30.81 -9.71
N ALA A 60 1.38 -30.63 -8.65
CA ALA A 60 2.58 -31.42 -8.39
C ALA A 60 2.22 -32.74 -7.70
N SER A 61 2.91 -33.83 -8.05
CA SER A 61 2.63 -35.14 -7.44
C SER A 61 3.02 -35.17 -5.97
N GLN A 62 2.13 -35.71 -5.13
CA GLN A 62 2.35 -35.85 -3.69
C GLN A 62 3.40 -36.93 -3.33
N SER A 63 3.74 -37.82 -4.27
CA SER A 63 4.77 -38.86 -4.12
C SER A 63 6.20 -38.34 -4.11
N ASP A 64 6.42 -37.13 -4.63
CA ASP A 64 7.76 -36.71 -5.08
C ASP A 64 8.56 -35.95 -4.00
N GLY A 65 8.00 -35.85 -2.80
CA GLY A 65 8.67 -35.27 -1.62
C GLY A 65 8.89 -33.75 -1.70
N ALA A 66 9.60 -33.22 -0.70
CA ALA A 66 9.88 -31.78 -0.59
C ALA A 66 10.74 -31.20 -1.75
N PRO A 67 11.72 -31.92 -2.35
CA PRO A 67 12.52 -31.40 -3.46
C PRO A 67 11.70 -31.12 -4.73
N ALA A 68 10.79 -32.02 -5.11
CA ALA A 68 9.99 -31.85 -6.32
C ALA A 68 9.00 -30.69 -6.21
N LEU A 69 8.40 -30.51 -5.02
CA LEU A 69 7.54 -29.34 -4.78
C LEU A 69 8.32 -28.03 -4.91
N ARG A 70 9.56 -27.97 -4.40
CA ARG A 70 10.42 -26.79 -4.55
C ARG A 70 10.74 -26.50 -6.02
N GLU A 71 10.95 -27.54 -6.82
CA GLU A 71 11.19 -27.39 -8.25
C GLU A 71 9.94 -26.90 -9.00
N ALA A 72 8.77 -27.46 -8.68
CA ALA A 72 7.50 -27.00 -9.23
C ALA A 72 7.24 -25.51 -8.90
N VAL A 73 7.54 -25.08 -7.67
CA VAL A 73 7.49 -23.66 -7.29
C VAL A 73 8.46 -22.84 -8.13
N ARG A 74 9.73 -23.23 -8.21
CA ARG A 74 10.75 -22.50 -8.97
C ARG A 74 10.37 -22.31 -10.43
N SER A 75 9.92 -23.39 -11.07
CA SER A 75 9.45 -23.40 -12.45
C SER A 75 8.31 -22.38 -12.68
N ARG A 76 7.38 -22.24 -11.73
CA ARG A 76 6.28 -21.26 -11.81
C ARG A 76 6.73 -19.83 -11.53
N LEU A 77 7.71 -19.64 -10.64
CA LEU A 77 8.19 -18.31 -10.27
C LEU A 77 9.04 -17.67 -11.37
N GLY A 78 9.80 -18.45 -12.15
CA GLY A 78 10.77 -17.93 -13.11
C GLY A 78 11.97 -17.24 -12.44
N ASP A 79 13.06 -17.06 -13.19
CA ASP A 79 14.38 -16.72 -12.63
C ASP A 79 14.41 -15.42 -11.81
N ASP A 80 13.80 -14.34 -12.31
CA ASP A 80 13.85 -13.01 -11.68
C ASP A 80 13.18 -12.95 -10.29
N SER A 81 12.30 -13.90 -9.96
CA SER A 81 11.54 -13.90 -8.70
C SER A 81 11.69 -15.20 -7.91
N ALA A 82 12.42 -16.19 -8.44
CA ALA A 82 12.52 -17.51 -7.86
C ALA A 82 13.10 -17.47 -6.44
N GLN A 83 14.19 -16.73 -6.22
CA GLN A 83 14.83 -16.70 -4.90
C GLN A 83 13.94 -16.04 -3.84
N LEU A 84 13.57 -14.77 -4.05
CA LEU A 84 12.76 -14.02 -3.08
C LEU A 84 11.38 -14.63 -2.86
N GLY A 85 10.77 -15.15 -3.93
CA GLY A 85 9.49 -15.84 -3.85
C GLY A 85 9.59 -17.14 -3.05
N LEU A 86 10.62 -17.96 -3.30
CA LEU A 86 10.86 -19.20 -2.57
C LEU A 86 11.13 -18.93 -1.08
N GLU A 87 11.95 -17.92 -0.77
CA GLU A 87 12.19 -17.47 0.60
C GLU A 87 10.87 -17.08 1.28
N PHE A 88 10.03 -16.29 0.60
CA PHE A 88 8.78 -15.82 1.18
C PHE A 88 7.76 -16.93 1.41
N ILE A 89 7.55 -17.85 0.45
CA ILE A 89 6.63 -18.97 0.67
C ILE A 89 7.16 -19.97 1.72
N THR A 90 8.48 -20.08 1.86
CA THR A 90 9.11 -20.88 2.92
C THR A 90 8.83 -20.25 4.26
N TRP A 91 9.00 -18.93 4.37
CA TRP A 91 8.71 -18.16 5.58
C TRP A 91 7.21 -18.24 5.96
N LEU A 92 6.30 -18.23 4.97
CA LEU A 92 4.87 -18.46 5.19
C LEU A 92 4.52 -19.89 5.64
N GLY A 93 5.48 -20.82 5.67
CA GLY A 93 5.27 -22.22 6.04
C GLY A 93 4.61 -23.07 4.95
N LEU A 94 4.43 -22.54 3.73
CA LEU A 94 3.72 -23.24 2.64
C LEU A 94 4.43 -24.50 2.15
N LEU A 95 5.72 -24.65 2.43
CA LEU A 95 6.51 -25.84 2.13
C LEU A 95 6.63 -26.81 3.32
N GLY A 96 6.02 -26.49 4.46
CA GLY A 96 6.11 -27.25 5.71
C GLY A 96 4.92 -28.18 5.96
N ASP A 97 4.98 -28.86 7.11
CA ASP A 97 3.94 -29.77 7.61
C ASP A 97 2.88 -29.07 8.49
N GLU A 98 2.96 -27.74 8.64
CA GLU A 98 1.90 -26.95 9.27
C GLU A 98 0.56 -27.22 8.58
N LEU A 99 -0.51 -27.29 9.35
CA LEU A 99 -1.82 -27.62 8.82
C LEU A 99 -2.47 -26.39 8.17
N VAL A 100 -3.25 -26.62 7.12
CA VAL A 100 -4.14 -25.59 6.54
C VAL A 100 -4.99 -24.99 7.69
N PRO A 101 -5.08 -23.65 7.79
CA PRO A 101 -5.85 -23.00 8.84
C PRO A 101 -7.29 -23.52 8.91
N GLN A 102 -7.80 -23.60 10.14
CA GLN A 102 -9.20 -23.94 10.38
C GLN A 102 -10.06 -22.69 10.18
N ASN A 103 -11.31 -22.85 9.73
CA ASN A 103 -12.28 -21.76 9.50
C ASN A 103 -11.97 -20.81 8.33
N VAL A 104 -11.25 -21.28 7.31
CA VAL A 104 -11.07 -20.57 6.03
C VAL A 104 -11.61 -21.42 4.88
N ALA A 105 -12.02 -20.78 3.79
CA ALA A 105 -12.35 -21.48 2.55
C ALA A 105 -11.04 -21.97 1.91
N ALA A 106 -10.65 -23.21 2.21
CA ALA A 106 -9.39 -23.77 1.73
C ALA A 106 -9.34 -23.99 0.21
N ASP A 107 -10.50 -23.99 -0.44
CA ASP A 107 -10.66 -23.96 -1.89
C ASP A 107 -10.48 -22.58 -2.50
N VAL A 108 -10.39 -21.51 -1.71
CA VAL A 108 -10.10 -20.15 -2.18
C VAL A 108 -8.67 -19.80 -1.75
N PRO A 109 -7.65 -19.90 -2.64
CA PRO A 109 -6.25 -19.77 -2.24
C PRO A 109 -5.91 -18.49 -1.49
N VAL A 110 -6.51 -17.36 -1.90
CA VAL A 110 -6.28 -16.08 -1.24
C VAL A 110 -6.74 -16.07 0.22
N ASP A 111 -7.77 -16.83 0.60
CA ASP A 111 -8.27 -16.87 1.97
C ASP A 111 -7.30 -17.61 2.90
N VAL A 112 -6.70 -18.71 2.41
CA VAL A 112 -5.63 -19.41 3.12
C VAL A 112 -4.46 -18.46 3.33
N VAL A 113 -4.00 -17.80 2.27
CA VAL A 113 -2.85 -16.89 2.33
C VAL A 113 -3.13 -15.69 3.24
N ALA A 114 -4.32 -15.09 3.16
CA ALA A 114 -4.72 -14.00 4.04
C ALA A 114 -4.65 -14.42 5.51
N GLN A 115 -5.08 -15.64 5.84
CA GLN A 115 -4.98 -16.18 7.19
C GLN A 115 -3.54 -16.45 7.63
N LEU A 116 -2.64 -16.85 6.72
CA LEU A 116 -1.20 -16.97 7.01
C LEU A 116 -0.55 -15.59 7.24
N LEU A 117 -0.95 -14.57 6.48
CA LEU A 117 -0.46 -13.20 6.64
C LEU A 117 -1.03 -12.49 7.88
N GLN A 118 -2.11 -13.01 8.48
CA GLN A 118 -2.69 -12.49 9.73
C GLN A 118 -2.01 -13.05 11.00
N ARG A 119 -0.99 -13.91 10.85
CA ARG A 119 -0.25 -14.44 11.99
C ARG A 119 0.55 -13.34 12.70
N GLN A 120 0.99 -13.64 13.92
CA GLN A 120 1.62 -12.67 14.82
C GLN A 120 2.91 -12.06 14.24
N GLU A 121 3.60 -12.79 13.36
CA GLU A 121 4.84 -12.35 12.71
C GLU A 121 4.64 -11.18 11.73
N MET A 122 3.39 -10.93 11.30
CA MET A 122 3.01 -9.78 10.46
C MET A 122 2.22 -8.71 11.22
N ALA A 123 1.85 -8.99 12.47
CA ALA A 123 1.16 -8.04 13.32
C ALA A 123 2.17 -7.15 14.05
N TYR A 124 1.81 -5.89 14.28
CA TYR A 124 2.59 -5.01 15.13
C TYR A 124 2.68 -5.57 16.56
N GLN A 125 3.90 -5.77 17.04
CA GLN A 125 4.20 -6.21 18.40
C GLN A 125 4.39 -5.03 19.36
N PRO A 126 4.26 -5.25 20.68
CA PRO A 126 4.50 -4.21 21.67
C PRO A 126 5.89 -3.57 21.52
N GLY A 127 5.91 -2.24 21.36
CA GLY A 127 7.15 -1.46 21.16
C GLY A 127 7.51 -1.20 19.70
N GLU A 128 6.84 -1.85 18.74
CA GLU A 128 6.96 -1.51 17.33
C GLU A 128 6.16 -0.25 16.98
N ARG A 129 6.51 0.37 15.85
CA ARG A 129 5.88 1.61 15.36
C ARG A 129 5.48 1.46 13.90
N ASP A 130 4.31 1.96 13.56
CA ASP A 130 3.94 2.18 12.17
C ASP A 130 4.48 3.53 11.66
N MET A 131 4.38 3.71 10.35
CA MET A 131 4.83 4.90 9.66
C MET A 131 3.87 5.21 8.51
N VAL A 132 3.51 6.49 8.37
CA VAL A 132 2.79 7.02 7.21
C VAL A 132 3.73 7.94 6.45
N VAL A 133 3.90 7.67 5.16
CA VAL A 133 4.67 8.53 4.26
C VAL A 133 3.76 8.95 3.12
N MET A 134 3.63 10.27 2.93
CA MET A 134 2.93 10.86 1.80
C MET A 134 3.85 11.87 1.14
N ARG A 135 3.91 11.85 -0.20
CA ARG A 135 4.69 12.81 -0.96
C ARG A 135 3.91 13.28 -2.16
N HIS A 136 3.74 14.59 -2.25
CA HIS A 136 3.32 15.27 -3.47
C HIS A 136 4.55 15.84 -4.16
N GLU A 137 4.58 15.73 -5.49
CA GLU A 137 5.60 16.30 -6.35
C GLU A 137 4.90 16.95 -7.53
N LEU A 138 5.11 18.26 -7.69
CA LEU A 138 4.52 19.07 -8.74
C LEU A 138 5.66 19.75 -9.51
N THR A 139 5.63 19.60 -10.84
CA THR A 139 6.46 20.40 -11.73
C THR A 139 5.60 21.51 -12.30
N VAL A 140 5.96 22.76 -12.01
CA VAL A 140 5.13 23.94 -12.31
C VAL A 140 5.89 24.88 -13.23
N GLU A 141 5.31 25.20 -14.37
CA GLU A 141 5.77 26.32 -15.19
C GLU A 141 5.16 27.61 -14.66
N CYS A 142 6.02 28.51 -14.20
CA CYS A 142 5.62 29.80 -13.64
C CYS A 142 5.32 30.80 -14.77
N ALA A 143 4.55 31.84 -14.46
CA ALA A 143 4.26 32.92 -15.42
C ALA A 143 5.52 33.63 -15.94
N SER A 144 6.63 33.55 -15.21
CA SER A 144 7.95 34.05 -15.64
C SER A 144 8.63 33.20 -16.71
N GLY A 145 8.13 31.99 -16.98
CA GLY A 145 8.78 30.97 -17.82
C GLY A 145 9.77 30.06 -17.06
N ALA A 146 10.00 30.33 -15.77
CA ALA A 146 10.79 29.44 -14.91
C ALA A 146 10.04 28.12 -14.64
N LEU A 147 10.78 27.03 -14.52
CA LEU A 147 10.25 25.72 -14.17
C LEU A 147 10.65 25.37 -12.73
N GLU A 148 9.66 25.17 -11.87
CA GLU A 148 9.85 24.83 -10.46
C GLU A 148 9.44 23.38 -10.19
N LYS A 149 10.17 22.74 -9.28
CA LYS A 149 9.76 21.52 -8.59
C LYS A 149 9.28 21.89 -7.20
N ARG A 150 8.01 21.61 -6.91
CA ARG A 150 7.43 21.78 -5.58
C ARG A 150 7.14 20.41 -4.99
N THR A 151 7.58 20.18 -3.76
CA THR A 151 7.36 18.94 -3.05
C THR A 151 6.74 19.22 -1.70
N ALA A 152 5.72 18.44 -1.32
CA ALA A 152 5.16 18.43 0.02
C ALA A 152 5.29 17.01 0.58
N THR A 153 5.97 16.85 1.70
CA THR A 153 6.29 15.54 2.27
C THR A 153 5.76 15.44 3.70
N LEU A 154 4.97 14.39 3.98
CA LEU A 154 4.55 14.00 5.32
C LEU A 154 5.28 12.71 5.69
N VAL A 155 5.91 12.70 6.86
CA VAL A 155 6.46 11.48 7.48
C VAL A 155 6.02 11.45 8.93
N GLU A 156 5.06 10.58 9.23
CA GLU A 156 4.52 10.39 10.58
C GLU A 156 4.90 9.02 11.13
N TYR A 157 5.20 8.96 12.42
CA TYR A 157 5.45 7.73 13.15
C TYR A 157 4.46 7.57 14.31
N ALA A 158 4.19 6.33 14.71
CA ALA A 158 3.42 6.08 15.93
C ALA A 158 4.01 6.83 17.14
N GLU A 159 3.11 7.33 17.99
CA GLU A 159 3.50 7.93 19.26
C GLU A 159 3.99 6.85 20.25
N PRO A 160 5.05 7.12 21.03
CA PRO A 160 5.47 6.21 22.09
C PRO A 160 4.32 5.94 23.08
N LYS A 161 3.84 4.68 23.12
CA LYS A 161 2.70 4.25 23.96
C LYS A 161 1.37 4.99 23.67
N GLY A 162 1.22 5.56 22.47
CA GLY A 162 0.04 6.30 22.03
C GLY A 162 -0.63 5.66 20.80
N HIS A 163 -1.20 6.50 19.95
CA HIS A 163 -1.86 6.05 18.72
C HIS A 163 -0.86 5.79 17.59
N THR A 164 -1.24 4.90 16.67
CA THR A 164 -0.48 4.66 15.43
C THR A 164 -0.55 5.89 14.51
N ALA A 165 0.47 6.09 13.69
CA ALA A 165 0.49 7.15 12.67
C ALA A 165 -0.74 7.05 11.76
N MET A 166 -1.12 5.83 11.34
CA MET A 166 -2.34 5.58 10.57
C MET A 166 -3.61 6.02 11.32
N ALA A 167 -3.77 5.64 12.59
CA ALA A 167 -4.94 6.00 13.39
C ALA A 167 -5.05 7.53 13.57
N ARG A 168 -3.93 8.21 13.83
CA ARG A 168 -3.89 9.67 13.97
C ARG A 168 -4.26 10.37 12.67
N THR A 169 -3.54 10.08 11.59
CA THR A 169 -3.72 10.75 10.29
C THR A 169 -5.11 10.54 9.68
N VAL A 170 -5.74 9.39 9.91
CA VAL A 170 -7.11 9.12 9.44
C VAL A 170 -8.15 9.66 10.44
N GLY A 171 -8.01 9.29 11.72
CA GLY A 171 -9.01 9.56 12.75
C GLY A 171 -9.14 11.04 13.09
N LEU A 172 -8.01 11.75 13.26
CA LEU A 172 -8.04 13.19 13.58
C LEU A 172 -8.66 13.99 12.44
N THR A 173 -8.33 13.67 11.19
CA THR A 173 -8.95 14.31 10.02
C THR A 173 -10.48 14.16 10.05
N ALA A 174 -10.99 12.96 10.35
CA ALA A 174 -12.42 12.71 10.45
C ALA A 174 -13.06 13.47 11.63
N ALA A 175 -12.43 13.46 12.80
CA ALA A 175 -12.92 14.16 14.00
C ALA A 175 -12.95 15.68 13.81
N ILE A 176 -11.89 16.26 13.22
CA ILE A 176 -11.80 17.68 12.90
C ILE A 176 -12.91 18.09 11.93
N CYS A 177 -13.11 17.33 10.85
CA CYS A 177 -14.19 17.60 9.90
C CYS A 177 -15.57 17.54 10.56
N ALA A 178 -15.81 16.54 11.42
CA ALA A 178 -17.07 16.42 12.16
C ALA A 178 -17.31 17.64 13.06
N GLN A 179 -16.29 18.05 13.83
CA GLN A 179 -16.38 19.23 14.70
C GLN A 179 -16.65 20.51 13.91
N LEU A 180 -15.95 20.73 12.78
CA LEU A 180 -16.16 21.89 11.92
C LEU A 180 -17.61 21.98 11.42
N VAL A 181 -18.19 20.85 10.98
CA VAL A 181 -19.58 20.80 10.53
C VAL A 181 -20.56 21.11 11.65
N LEU A 182 -20.31 20.64 12.87
CA LEU A 182 -21.15 20.93 14.03
C LEU A 182 -21.06 22.41 14.45
N ASP A 183 -19.86 22.99 14.44
CA ASP A 183 -19.61 24.36 14.86
C ASP A 183 -20.19 25.39 13.87
N SER A 184 -20.23 25.07 12.58
CA SER A 184 -20.65 26.01 11.54
C SER A 184 -21.25 25.30 10.31
N PRO A 185 -22.41 24.64 10.43
CA PRO A 185 -22.96 23.82 9.36
C PRO A 185 -23.27 24.63 8.08
N GLN A 186 -23.63 25.90 8.21
CA GLN A 186 -23.94 26.78 7.07
C GLN A 186 -22.69 27.10 6.22
N ARG A 187 -21.48 26.99 6.79
CA ARG A 187 -20.22 27.27 6.09
C ARG A 187 -19.96 26.26 4.96
N PHE A 188 -20.37 25.01 5.13
CA PHE A 188 -19.96 23.90 4.26
C PHE A 188 -21.00 23.50 3.21
N GLY A 189 -22.22 24.04 3.32
CA GLY A 189 -23.35 23.71 2.46
C GLY A 189 -23.95 22.33 2.73
N ALA A 190 -25.05 22.02 2.04
CA ALA A 190 -25.74 20.73 2.16
C ALA A 190 -25.29 19.73 1.07
N GLY A 191 -25.67 18.46 1.25
CA GLY A 191 -25.45 17.38 0.29
C GLY A 191 -24.08 16.69 0.44
N VAL A 192 -23.71 15.90 -0.56
CA VAL A 192 -22.45 15.14 -0.57
C VAL A 192 -21.30 16.06 -0.99
N GLN A 193 -20.45 16.41 -0.03
CA GLN A 193 -19.33 17.33 -0.22
C GLN A 193 -18.00 16.58 -0.23
N ARG A 194 -17.00 17.17 -0.88
CA ARG A 194 -15.59 16.72 -0.85
C ARG A 194 -14.70 17.88 -0.39
N PRO A 195 -13.59 17.61 0.33
CA PRO A 195 -12.70 18.65 0.87
C PRO A 195 -11.76 19.22 -0.22
N LEU A 196 -12.32 19.71 -1.33
CA LEU A 196 -11.57 20.28 -2.46
C LEU A 196 -11.60 21.81 -2.49
N ARG A 197 -12.45 22.43 -1.67
CA ARG A 197 -12.59 23.88 -1.53
C ARG A 197 -11.78 24.38 -0.33
N ALA A 198 -11.21 25.58 -0.44
CA ALA A 198 -10.39 26.21 0.60
C ALA A 198 -11.10 26.26 1.95
N GLU A 199 -12.41 26.57 1.94
CA GLU A 199 -13.27 26.58 3.12
C GLU A 199 -13.21 25.28 3.95
N TRP A 200 -12.93 24.14 3.32
CA TRP A 200 -12.75 22.83 3.93
C TRP A 200 -11.28 22.57 4.29
N TYR A 201 -10.38 22.59 3.30
CA TYR A 201 -9.02 22.09 3.55
C TYR A 201 -8.19 23.05 4.42
N GLU A 202 -8.38 24.37 4.33
CA GLU A 202 -7.60 25.32 5.13
C GLU A 202 -7.80 25.14 6.64
N PRO A 203 -9.04 25.17 7.19
CA PRO A 203 -9.23 24.96 8.62
C PRO A 203 -8.89 23.54 9.08
N VAL A 204 -9.03 22.53 8.20
CA VAL A 204 -8.66 21.15 8.51
C VAL A 204 -7.14 21.03 8.62
N LEU A 205 -6.39 21.56 7.66
CA LEU A 205 -4.92 21.55 7.68
C LEU A 205 -4.38 22.35 8.86
N GLN A 206 -4.94 23.52 9.17
CA GLN A 206 -4.54 24.31 10.34
C GLN A 206 -4.74 23.54 11.66
N LYS A 207 -5.88 22.83 11.80
CA LYS A 207 -6.15 22.03 13.00
C LYS A 207 -5.28 20.78 13.06
N LEU A 208 -5.00 20.14 11.93
CA LEU A 208 -4.07 18.99 11.87
C LEU A 208 -2.65 19.42 12.24
N GLU A 209 -2.19 20.58 11.78
CA GLU A 209 -0.88 21.15 12.15
C GLU A 209 -0.79 21.41 13.66
N ALA A 210 -1.87 21.89 14.30
CA ALA A 210 -1.93 22.03 15.75
C ALA A 210 -1.85 20.69 16.51
N GLU A 211 -2.27 19.59 15.88
CA GLU A 211 -2.10 18.21 16.37
C GLU A 211 -0.72 17.61 15.99
N GLY A 212 0.17 18.42 15.41
CA GLY A 212 1.52 18.03 14.99
C GLY A 212 1.59 17.27 13.66
N ILE A 213 0.52 17.26 12.86
CA ILE A 213 0.47 16.61 11.54
C ILE A 213 0.56 17.69 10.47
N ALA A 214 1.75 17.83 9.87
CA ALA A 214 2.00 18.84 8.83
C ALA A 214 2.90 18.29 7.72
N MET A 215 2.75 18.83 6.51
CA MET A 215 3.65 18.50 5.41
C MET A 215 4.82 19.49 5.38
N GLU A 216 6.03 18.98 5.20
CA GLU A 216 7.19 19.80 4.89
C GLU A 216 7.21 20.14 3.40
N GLU A 217 7.16 21.44 3.11
CA GLU A 217 7.15 21.95 1.74
C GLU A 217 8.53 22.43 1.30
N ARG A 218 8.91 22.12 0.06
CA ARG A 218 10.15 22.57 -0.56
C ARG A 218 9.93 22.93 -2.02
N THR A 219 10.54 24.04 -2.44
CA THR A 219 10.58 24.50 -3.84
C THR A 219 12.02 24.52 -4.33
N GLU A 220 12.23 24.04 -5.55
CA GLU A 220 13.51 24.05 -6.25
C GLU A 220 13.30 24.55 -7.68
N ILE A 221 14.15 25.46 -8.15
CA ILE A 221 14.13 25.90 -9.55
C ILE A 221 14.88 24.86 -10.38
N ILE A 222 14.18 24.18 -11.29
CA ILE A 222 14.75 23.19 -12.21
C ILE A 222 15.30 23.89 -13.46
N ARG A 223 14.65 24.97 -13.88
CA ARG A 223 15.05 25.78 -15.05
C ARG A 223 14.70 27.24 -14.80
N GLU A 224 15.69 28.11 -14.92
CA GLU A 224 15.50 29.56 -14.87
C GLU A 224 14.69 30.07 -16.06
N ALA A 225 14.06 31.23 -15.91
CA ALA A 225 13.46 31.94 -17.03
C ALA A 225 14.54 32.34 -18.05
N SER A 226 14.30 32.13 -19.35
CA SER A 226 15.25 32.56 -20.38
C SER A 226 15.40 34.08 -20.39
N SER A 227 16.62 34.59 -20.17
CA SER A 227 16.91 36.02 -20.16
C SER A 227 16.95 36.67 -21.55
N THR A 228 16.43 36.04 -22.60
CA THR A 228 16.44 36.58 -23.97
C THR A 228 15.17 37.38 -24.24
N GLY A 229 15.06 38.50 -23.55
CA GLY A 229 14.06 39.56 -23.78
C GLY A 229 14.74 40.89 -24.15
N GLY A 230 15.81 40.85 -24.95
CA GLY A 230 16.39 42.04 -25.55
C GLY A 230 15.43 42.60 -26.60
N ARG A 231 14.59 43.55 -26.21
CA ARG A 231 13.82 44.39 -27.14
C ARG A 231 14.82 45.09 -28.07
N PRO A 232 14.77 44.93 -29.41
CA PRO A 232 15.64 45.72 -30.27
C PRO A 232 15.28 47.21 -30.10
N PRO A 233 16.27 48.11 -30.03
CA PRO A 233 16.01 49.54 -29.93
C PRO A 233 15.24 50.04 -31.17
N PRO A 234 14.48 51.14 -31.03
CA PRO A 234 13.64 51.69 -32.09
C PRO A 234 14.44 52.14 -33.33
#